data_AF-A0A497BIK0-F1
#
_entry.id   AF-A0A497BIK0-F1
#
_cell.length_a   1.000
_cell.length_b   1.000
_cell.length_c   1.000
_cell.angle_alpha   90.00
_cell.angle_beta   90.00
_cell.angle_gamma   90.00
#
_symmetry.space_group_name_H-M   'P 1'
#
loop_
_entity.id
_entity.type
_entity.pdbx_description
1 polymer ?
#
loop_
_entity_poly.entity_id
_entity_poly.type
_entity_poly.pdbx_seq_one_letter_code
_entity_poly.pdbx_strand_id
1 'polypeptide(L)' 'MTLPLDVKSAWLNVIRRLQSVCSRNKGLMIIRIDVLVKEDGEPVLWTEPKTTLLEPWRSASEILALLTDE' A
#
# COMPACT_ATOMS: atom_id res chain seq x y z
N MET A 1 9.23 -6.91 -17.71
CA MET A 1 7.92 -6.26 -17.56
C MET A 1 8.11 -4.77 -17.72
N THR A 2 7.58 -4.20 -18.79
CA THR A 2 7.53 -2.75 -19.00
C THR A 2 6.46 -2.19 -18.06
N LEU A 3 6.83 -1.24 -17.22
CA LEU A 3 5.87 -0.57 -16.34
C LEU A 3 4.91 0.28 -17.19
N PRO A 4 3.65 0.49 -16.75
CA PRO A 4 2.80 1.51 -17.34
C PRO A 4 3.55 2.84 -17.37
N LEU A 5 3.40 3.60 -18.46
CA LEU A 5 4.15 4.84 -18.73
C LEU A 5 4.17 5.83 -17.55
N ASP A 6 3.14 5.78 -16.72
CA ASP A 6 2.90 6.74 -15.62
C ASP A 6 3.48 6.29 -14.27
N VAL A 7 3.99 5.05 -14.17
CA VAL A 7 4.52 4.52 -12.90
C VAL A 7 6.01 4.80 -12.80
N LYS A 8 6.38 5.89 -12.10
CA LYS A 8 7.80 6.15 -11.81
C LYS A 8 8.37 5.10 -10.86
N SER A 9 9.58 4.64 -11.16
CA SER A 9 10.31 3.61 -10.40
C SER A 9 10.53 3.96 -8.92
N ALA A 10 10.64 5.25 -8.58
CA ALA A 10 10.75 5.71 -7.20
C ALA A 10 9.57 5.26 -6.32
N TRP A 11 8.35 5.27 -6.87
CA TRP A 11 7.14 4.85 -6.15
C TRP A 11 7.11 3.34 -5.88
N LEU A 12 7.68 2.54 -6.79
CA LEU A 12 7.77 1.09 -6.58
C LEU A 12 8.63 0.74 -5.38
N ASN A 13 9.71 1.48 -5.13
CA ASN A 13 10.56 1.24 -3.98
C ASN A 13 9.85 1.55 -2.66
N VAL A 14 9.02 2.60 -2.65
CA VAL A 14 8.17 2.93 -1.49
C VAL A 14 7.15 1.82 -1.25
N ILE A 15 6.42 1.39 -2.29
CA ILE A 15 5.42 0.33 -2.21
C ILE A 15 6.04 -0.98 -1.71
N ARG A 16 7.18 -1.40 -2.28
CA ARG A 16 7.89 -2.62 -1.87
C ARG A 16 8.30 -2.58 -0.40
N ARG A 17 8.76 -1.41 0.08
CA ARG A 17 9.17 -1.26 1.47
C ARG A 17 7.98 -1.36 2.42
N LEU A 18 6.83 -0.79 2.06
CA LEU A 18 5.58 -0.93 2.82
C LEU A 18 5.11 -2.39 2.85
N GLN A 19 5.11 -3.07 1.70
CA GLN A 19 4.76 -4.48 1.60
C GLN A 19 5.65 -5.37 2.48
N SER A 20 6.97 -5.11 2.50
CA SER A 20 7.91 -5.84 3.35
C SER A 20 7.69 -5.67 4.85
N VAL A 21 7.13 -4.54 5.29
CA VAL A 21 6.77 -4.32 6.70
C VAL A 21 5.47 -5.03 7.04
N CYS A 22 4.50 -5.02 6.10
CA CYS A 22 3.20 -5.68 6.26
C CYS A 22 3.31 -7.21 6.29
N SER A 23 4.21 -7.79 5.49
CA SER A 23 4.34 -9.26 5.34
C SER A 23 4.75 -9.99 6.63
N ARG A 24 5.12 -9.26 7.68
CA ARG A 24 5.45 -9.81 9.00
C ARG A 24 4.22 -10.04 9.89
N ASN A 25 3.05 -9.52 9.52
CA ASN A 25 1.83 -9.64 10.30
C ASN A 25 0.91 -10.73 9.74
N LYS A 26 0.29 -11.52 10.62
CA LYS A 26 -0.65 -12.60 10.26
C LYS A 26 -2.08 -12.06 10.09
N GLY A 27 -2.32 -11.05 9.25
CA GLY A 27 -3.65 -10.46 9.07
C GLY A 27 -3.70 -9.37 7.99
N LEU A 28 -4.91 -8.85 7.70
CA LEU A 28 -5.07 -7.73 6.78
C LEU A 28 -4.95 -6.39 7.51
N MET A 29 -4.28 -5.45 6.85
CA MET A 29 -4.05 -4.11 7.37
C MET A 29 -4.12 -3.13 6.21
N ILE A 30 -4.84 -2.03 6.43
CA ILE A 30 -4.81 -0.87 5.55
C ILE A 30 -3.71 0.06 6.04
N ILE A 31 -2.76 0.39 5.16
CA ILE A 31 -1.79 1.45 5.38
C ILE A 31 -2.13 2.61 4.47
N ARG A 32 -2.41 3.78 5.07
CA ARG A 32 -2.61 5.03 4.35
C ARG A 32 -1.43 5.97 4.58
N ILE A 33 -0.88 6.49 3.48
CA ILE A 33 0.15 7.52 3.47
C ILE A 33 -0.28 8.55 2.44
N ASP A 34 -0.47 9.78 2.88
CA ASP A 34 -0.69 10.91 1.99
C ASP A 34 0.70 11.48 1.62
N VAL A 35 0.98 11.62 0.33
CA VAL A 35 2.27 12.08 -0.20
C VAL A 35 2.06 13.33 -1.06
N LEU A 36 2.82 14.37 -0.76
CA LEU A 36 2.89 15.58 -1.58
C LEU A 36 3.85 15.34 -2.75
N VAL A 37 3.38 15.65 -3.95
CA VAL A 37 4.11 15.41 -5.20
C VAL A 37 4.22 16.71 -6.00
N LYS A 38 5.36 16.94 -6.65
CA LYS A 38 5.53 18.05 -7.60
C LYS A 38 4.80 17.75 -8.91
N GLU A 39 4.67 18.77 -9.76
CA GLU A 39 4.08 18.65 -11.11
C GLU A 39 4.77 17.59 -11.98
N ASP A 40 6.08 17.41 -11.82
CA ASP A 40 6.83 16.41 -12.56
C ASP A 40 6.57 14.99 -12.05
N GLY A 41 5.96 14.79 -10.87
CA GLY A 41 5.72 13.50 -10.23
C GLY A 41 6.76 13.08 -9.17
N GLU A 42 7.71 13.94 -8.80
CA GLU A 42 8.65 13.69 -7.69
C GLU A 42 8.00 13.88 -6.31
N PRO A 43 8.19 12.94 -5.36
CA PRO A 43 7.69 13.10 -4.00
C PRO A 43 8.52 14.16 -3.23
N VAL A 44 7.83 15.05 -2.52
CA VAL A 44 8.45 16.12 -1.71
C VAL A 44 8.41 15.81 -0.23
N LEU A 45 7.24 15.39 0.25
CA LEU A 45 6.96 15.15 1.67
C LEU A 45 5.91 14.03 1.77
N TRP A 46 5.97 13.25 2.84
CA TRP A 46 4.89 12.33 3.21
C TRP A 46 4.46 12.52 4.65
N THR A 47 3.21 12.18 4.91
CA THR A 47 2.65 12.09 6.26
C THR A 47 3.15 10.84 6.99
N GLU A 48 3.03 10.83 8.31
CA GLU A 48 3.21 9.59 9.07
C GLU A 48 2.18 8.54 8.63
N PRO A 49 2.59 7.28 8.38
CA PRO A 49 1.67 6.24 7.98
C PRO A 49 0.58 5.99 9.01
N LYS A 50 -0.68 6.01 8.58
CA LYS A 50 -1.82 5.58 9.38
C LYS A 50 -2.11 4.11 9.08
N THR A 51 -2.06 3.27 10.12
CA THR A 51 -2.33 1.84 10.01
C THR A 51 -3.67 1.51 10.65
N THR A 52 -4.56 0.87 9.90
CA THR A 52 -5.83 0.33 10.41
C THR A 52 -5.81 -1.19 10.23
N LEU A 53 -5.85 -1.93 11.33
CA LEU A 53 -5.96 -3.39 11.28
C LEU A 53 -7.40 -3.76 10.94
N LEU A 54 -7.59 -4.59 9.92
CA LEU A 54 -8.90 -5.09 9.53
C LEU A 54 -9.17 -6.43 10.24
N GLU A 55 -9.80 -6.36 11.42
CA GLU A 55 -10.47 -7.48 12.14
C GLU A 55 -9.58 -8.75 12.39
N PRO A 56 -10.05 -9.76 13.15
CA PRO A 56 -9.24 -10.92 13.47
C PRO A 56 -8.79 -11.69 12.22
N TRP A 57 -7.54 -12.15 12.22
CA TRP A 57 -6.90 -12.90 11.12
C TRP A 57 -7.73 -14.05 10.52
N ARG A 58 -8.67 -14.60 11.29
CA ARG A 58 -9.52 -15.72 10.87
C ARG A 58 -10.48 -15.33 9.74
N SER A 59 -10.91 -14.08 9.68
CA SER A 59 -11.84 -13.57 8.65
C SER A 59 -11.13 -12.79 7.54
N ALA A 60 -9.80 -12.69 7.60
CA ALA A 60 -8.99 -11.99 6.61
C ALA A 60 -9.25 -12.47 5.17
N SER A 61 -9.30 -13.79 4.96
CA SER A 61 -9.53 -14.38 3.63
C SER A 61 -10.94 -14.09 3.10
N GLU A 62 -11.95 -14.08 3.98
CA GLU A 62 -13.34 -13.80 3.63
C GLU A 62 -13.54 -12.31 3.29
N ILE A 63 -12.93 -11.41 4.08
CA ILE A 63 -12.93 -9.97 3.81
C ILE A 63 -12.20 -9.68 2.50
N LEU A 64 -11.07 -10.34 2.24
CA LEU A 64 -10.35 -10.17 0.98
C LEU A 64 -11.23 -10.56 -0.21
N ALA A 65 -11.88 -11.73 -0.15
CA ALA A 65 -12.79 -12.19 -1.19
C ALA A 65 -13.90 -11.17 -1.49
N LEU A 66 -14.57 -10.67 -0.45
CA LEU A 66 -15.63 -9.64 -0.59
C LEU A 66 -15.15 -8.33 -1.23
N LEU A 67 -13.87 -7.97 -1.07
CA LEU A 67 -13.30 -6.74 -1.62
C LEU A 67 -12.73 -6.92 -3.03
N THR A 68 -12.47 -8.16 -3.46
CA THR A 68 -11.89 -8.48 -4.76
C THR A 68 -12.86 -9.14 -5.74
N ASP A 69 -14.04 -9.54 -5.29
CA ASP A 69 -15.10 -10.06 -6.16
C ASP A 69 -15.70 -8.92 -7.01
N GLU A 70 -15.46 -9.01 -8.33
CA GLU A 70 -16.32 -8.46 -9.39
C GLU A 70 -17.55 -9.33 -9.60
#